data_AF-A0A2X0MHT2-F1
#
_entry.id   AF-A0A2X0MHT2-F1
#
_cell.length_a   1.000
_cell.length_b   1.000
_cell.length_c   1.000
_cell.angle_alpha   90.00
_cell.angle_beta   90.00
_cell.angle_gamma   90.00
#
_symmetry.space_group_name_H-M   'P 1'
#
loop_
_entity.id
_entity.type
_entity.pdbx_description
1 polymer ?
#
loop_
_entity_poly.entity_id
_entity_poly.type
_entity_poly.pdbx_seq_one_letter_code
_entity_poly.pdbx_strand_id
1 'polypeptide(L)'
;MSPSQNKKKKWSRVGQLLKAKALLPKTALRPARIPLKEAPRPRCFNFFGLTRPFTIRKLRRLVNVVRFPGREDRVKRFRDGTSQSDRKRFWRWLHDRFASAVEQDTHWRLMYDVTPTRKRQHTQGHASSPTCLFCGNDAAVIETVSHYFFECAYSTSFWGGVLRILFDKLGIEDTDVDPSTFTPEQLTMGLPLLRGRGRTTSRWMWVRLACAIGFQRLHLLRWRVHQRFELDKVVAPPSLPSALRAFERDFLSRAGFVPGARDWEV
;
A
#
# COMPACT_ATOMS: atom_id res chain seq x y z
N MET A 1 -56.29 -28.53 39.54
CA MET A 1 -56.80 -29.07 38.26
C MET A 1 -56.27 -28.21 37.12
N SER A 2 -55.62 -28.84 36.15
CA SER A 2 -54.58 -28.27 35.28
C SER A 2 -55.13 -27.47 34.08
N PRO A 3 -54.54 -26.32 33.68
CA PRO A 3 -55.05 -25.44 32.63
C PRO A 3 -54.51 -25.76 31.21
N SER A 4 -54.28 -27.03 30.87
CA SER A 4 -53.60 -27.44 29.63
C SER A 4 -54.51 -27.96 28.51
N GLN A 5 -55.81 -28.18 28.73
CA GLN A 5 -56.68 -28.80 27.72
C GLN A 5 -57.46 -27.82 26.82
N ASN A 6 -57.53 -26.53 27.17
CA ASN A 6 -58.41 -25.59 26.43
C ASN A 6 -57.73 -24.88 25.24
N LYS A 7 -56.39 -24.91 25.13
CA LYS A 7 -55.69 -24.32 23.98
C LYS A 7 -55.76 -25.20 22.73
N LYS A 8 -55.68 -26.54 22.84
CA LYS A 8 -55.68 -27.45 21.66
C LYS A 8 -56.99 -27.41 20.85
N LYS A 9 -58.15 -27.26 21.49
CA LYS A 9 -59.45 -27.20 20.77
C LYS A 9 -59.61 -25.93 19.94
N LYS A 10 -59.08 -24.78 20.40
CA LYS A 10 -59.20 -23.48 19.70
C LYS A 10 -58.41 -23.45 18.37
N TRP A 11 -57.27 -24.15 18.31
CA TRP A 11 -56.45 -24.22 17.09
C TRP A 11 -56.97 -25.22 16.05
N SER A 12 -57.70 -26.28 16.44
CA SER A 12 -58.24 -27.24 15.46
C SER A 12 -59.39 -26.68 14.60
N ARG A 13 -60.10 -25.66 15.10
CA ARG A 13 -61.23 -25.03 14.39
C ARG A 13 -60.82 -23.90 13.43
N VAL A 14 -59.66 -23.28 13.64
CA VAL A 14 -59.10 -22.25 12.74
C VAL A 14 -58.50 -22.89 11.49
N GLY A 15 -57.97 -24.12 11.60
CA GLY A 15 -57.37 -24.84 10.47
C GLY A 15 -58.36 -25.38 9.43
N GLN A 16 -59.66 -25.50 9.76
CA GLN A 16 -60.68 -26.02 8.82
C GLN A 16 -61.49 -24.94 8.09
N LEU A 17 -61.48 -23.68 8.57
CA LEU A 17 -62.24 -22.58 7.98
C LEU A 17 -61.43 -21.67 7.04
N LEU A 18 -60.11 -21.84 6.97
CA LEU A 18 -59.28 -21.18 5.97
C LEU A 18 -58.99 -22.14 4.83
N LYS A 19 -59.93 -22.25 3.88
CA LYS A 19 -59.58 -22.69 2.51
C LYS A 19 -58.63 -21.64 1.94
N ALA A 20 -57.34 -21.80 2.18
CA ALA A 20 -56.27 -20.90 1.73
C ALA A 20 -56.27 -20.66 0.20
N LYS A 21 -56.97 -21.51 -0.56
CA LYS A 21 -57.22 -21.33 -2.01
C LYS A 21 -58.20 -20.20 -2.36
N ALA A 22 -59.03 -19.71 -1.43
CA ALA A 22 -60.04 -18.69 -1.71
C ALA A 22 -59.55 -17.25 -1.52
N LEU A 23 -58.39 -17.04 -0.87
CA LEU A 23 -57.78 -15.72 -0.65
C LEU A 23 -56.70 -15.37 -1.69
N LEU A 24 -56.41 -16.27 -2.62
CA LEU A 24 -55.50 -15.97 -3.72
C LEU A 24 -56.27 -15.21 -4.82
N PRO A 25 -55.84 -14.00 -5.22
CA PRO A 25 -56.43 -13.30 -6.34
C PRO A 25 -56.43 -14.21 -7.58
N LYS A 26 -57.60 -14.48 -8.16
CA LYS A 26 -57.76 -15.40 -9.30
C LYS A 26 -57.22 -14.87 -10.63
N THR A 27 -56.56 -13.72 -10.64
CA THR A 27 -55.90 -13.15 -11.83
C THR A 27 -54.70 -12.30 -11.40
N ALA A 28 -53.71 -12.93 -10.76
CA ALA A 28 -52.37 -12.39 -10.88
C ALA A 28 -51.90 -12.71 -12.30
N LEU A 29 -51.92 -11.71 -13.20
CA LEU A 29 -51.11 -11.75 -14.41
C LEU A 29 -49.74 -12.30 -14.00
N ARG A 30 -49.26 -13.33 -14.70
CA ARG A 30 -47.92 -13.88 -14.46
C ARG A 30 -46.98 -12.69 -14.34
N PRO A 31 -46.19 -12.58 -13.26
CA PRO A 31 -45.19 -11.52 -13.16
C PRO A 31 -44.44 -11.49 -14.49
N ALA A 32 -44.39 -10.31 -15.13
CA ALA A 32 -43.61 -10.15 -16.35
C ALA A 32 -42.25 -10.76 -16.07
N ARG A 33 -41.85 -11.74 -16.88
CA ARG A 33 -40.60 -12.47 -16.68
C ARG A 33 -39.52 -11.41 -16.60
N ILE A 34 -38.91 -11.24 -15.42
CA ILE A 34 -37.80 -10.30 -15.23
C ILE A 34 -36.83 -10.63 -16.37
N PRO A 35 -36.50 -9.67 -17.26
CA PRO A 35 -35.53 -9.94 -18.32
C PRO A 35 -34.32 -10.60 -17.67
N LEU A 36 -33.88 -11.74 -18.20
CA LEU A 36 -32.65 -12.36 -17.71
C LEU A 36 -31.60 -11.24 -17.64
N LYS A 37 -30.92 -11.08 -16.50
CA LYS A 37 -29.76 -10.19 -16.41
C LYS A 37 -28.73 -10.72 -17.40
N GLU A 38 -28.78 -10.24 -18.64
CA GLU A 38 -27.67 -10.37 -19.55
C GLU A 38 -26.51 -9.65 -18.88
N ALA A 39 -25.44 -10.38 -18.59
CA ALA A 39 -24.21 -9.75 -18.16
C ALA A 39 -23.88 -8.69 -19.22
N PRO A 40 -23.76 -7.41 -18.83
CA PRO A 40 -23.51 -6.34 -19.79
C PRO A 40 -22.31 -6.71 -20.66
N ARG A 41 -22.53 -6.68 -21.99
CA ARG A 41 -21.54 -7.16 -22.98
C ARG A 41 -20.19 -6.50 -22.68
N PRO A 42 -19.04 -7.20 -22.68
CA PRO A 42 -17.74 -6.63 -22.30
C PRO A 42 -17.32 -5.32 -23.01
N ARG A 43 -17.97 -4.99 -24.13
CA ARG A 43 -17.76 -3.77 -24.93
C ARG A 43 -18.62 -2.57 -24.50
N CYS A 44 -19.62 -2.73 -23.63
CA CYS A 44 -20.46 -1.61 -23.18
C CYS A 44 -19.84 -0.83 -22.00
N PHE A 45 -18.72 -1.29 -21.46
CA PHE A 45 -17.95 -0.54 -20.47
C PHE A 45 -16.77 0.15 -21.14
N ASN A 46 -16.84 1.48 -21.25
CA ASN A 46 -15.66 2.31 -21.40
C ASN A 46 -14.99 2.45 -20.02
N PHE A 47 -13.66 2.47 -19.98
CA PHE A 47 -12.92 2.70 -18.74
C PHE A 47 -12.44 4.15 -18.75
N PHE A 48 -12.95 4.98 -17.83
CA PHE A 48 -12.77 6.45 -17.84
C PHE A 48 -13.11 7.09 -19.21
N GLY A 49 -14.16 6.61 -19.90
CA GLY A 49 -14.52 7.15 -21.21
C GLY A 49 -13.61 6.72 -22.37
N LEU A 50 -12.61 5.84 -22.15
CA LEU A 50 -11.78 5.31 -23.23
C LEU A 50 -12.58 4.44 -24.19
N THR A 51 -12.54 4.80 -25.47
CA THR A 51 -12.99 3.92 -26.55
C THR A 51 -12.04 2.73 -26.68
N ARG A 52 -12.60 1.52 -26.74
CA ARG A 52 -11.83 0.30 -27.00
C ARG A 52 -11.40 0.25 -28.48
N PRO A 53 -10.24 -0.34 -28.80
CA PRO A 53 -9.25 -0.92 -27.88
C PRO A 53 -8.33 0.16 -27.28
N PHE A 54 -8.05 0.05 -25.98
CA PHE A 54 -7.04 0.89 -25.31
C PHE A 54 -5.81 0.05 -24.94
N THR A 55 -4.62 0.63 -25.13
CA THR A 55 -3.37 0.00 -24.69
C THR A 55 -3.17 0.24 -23.18
N ILE A 56 -2.45 -0.67 -22.50
CA ILE A 56 -2.06 -0.49 -21.09
C ILE A 56 -1.39 0.89 -20.88
N ARG A 57 -0.62 1.36 -21.87
CA ARG A 57 0.01 2.69 -21.85
C ARG A 57 -1.01 3.83 -21.87
N LYS A 58 -2.04 3.77 -22.74
CA LYS A 58 -3.12 4.78 -22.77
C LYS A 58 -3.93 4.77 -21.47
N LEU A 59 -4.23 3.57 -20.96
CA LEU A 59 -4.92 3.40 -19.69
C LEU A 59 -4.15 4.03 -18.53
N ARG A 60 -2.85 3.72 -18.41
CA ARG A 60 -1.99 4.24 -17.34
C ARG A 60 -1.86 5.76 -17.40
N ARG A 61 -1.72 6.33 -18.61
CA ARG A 61 -1.71 7.79 -18.80
C ARG A 61 -3.00 8.42 -18.30
N LEU A 62 -4.15 7.90 -18.71
CA LEU A 62 -5.44 8.46 -18.29
C LEU A 62 -5.67 8.30 -16.79
N VAL A 63 -5.36 7.15 -16.22
CA VAL A 63 -5.42 6.95 -14.76
C VAL A 63 -4.52 7.94 -14.05
N ASN A 64 -3.32 8.20 -14.55
CA ASN A 64 -2.41 9.19 -13.97
C ASN A 64 -2.99 10.62 -14.08
N VAL A 65 -3.56 11.00 -15.22
CA VAL A 65 -4.22 12.31 -15.44
C VAL A 65 -5.37 12.49 -14.45
N VAL A 66 -6.27 11.50 -14.36
CA VAL A 66 -7.46 11.53 -13.50
C VAL A 66 -7.06 11.54 -12.03
N ARG A 67 -6.06 10.74 -11.65
CA ARG A 67 -5.62 10.63 -10.26
C ARG A 67 -4.81 11.87 -9.83
N PHE A 68 -4.19 12.59 -10.77
CA PHE A 68 -3.29 13.72 -10.50
C PHE A 68 -3.44 14.87 -11.53
N PRO A 69 -4.59 15.57 -11.54
CA PRO A 69 -4.82 16.65 -12.48
C PRO A 69 -3.74 17.74 -12.33
N GLY A 70 -3.08 18.09 -13.43
CA GLY A 70 -2.05 19.14 -13.49
C GLY A 70 -0.73 18.81 -12.79
N ARG A 71 -0.48 17.54 -12.40
CA ARG A 71 0.74 17.12 -11.70
C ARG A 71 1.60 16.11 -12.44
N GLU A 72 1.27 15.75 -13.68
CA GLU A 72 1.95 14.68 -14.43
C GLU A 72 3.49 14.82 -14.44
N ASP A 73 4.00 16.06 -14.49
CA ASP A 73 5.45 16.35 -14.47
C ASP A 73 5.99 16.95 -13.16
N ARG A 74 5.14 17.15 -12.14
CA ARG A 74 5.53 17.79 -10.87
C ARG A 74 5.68 16.79 -9.74
N VAL A 75 6.87 16.19 -9.67
CA VAL A 75 7.32 15.48 -8.49
C VAL A 75 7.56 16.47 -7.36
N LYS A 76 6.91 16.24 -6.21
CA LYS A 76 6.93 17.16 -5.07
C LYS A 76 8.15 17.02 -4.17
N ARG A 77 8.81 15.85 -4.17
CA ARG A 77 9.92 15.53 -3.28
C ARG A 77 11.31 15.65 -3.90
N PHE A 78 11.43 16.14 -5.13
CA PHE A 78 12.75 16.56 -5.61
C PHE A 78 13.10 17.90 -4.96
N ARG A 79 14.37 18.03 -4.56
CA ARG A 79 14.91 19.31 -4.10
C ARG A 79 14.80 20.35 -5.23
N ASP A 80 14.47 21.59 -4.87
CA ASP A 80 14.57 22.71 -5.81
C ASP A 80 15.98 22.78 -6.40
N GLY A 81 16.06 22.92 -7.72
CA GLY A 81 17.34 22.86 -8.44
C GLY A 81 17.85 21.45 -8.80
N THR A 82 17.13 20.37 -8.47
CA THR A 82 17.50 19.02 -8.97
C THR A 82 17.44 19.02 -10.50
N SER A 83 18.57 18.74 -11.15
CA SER A 83 18.71 18.80 -12.60
C SER A 83 17.79 17.80 -13.33
N GLN A 84 17.41 18.12 -14.57
CA GLN A 84 16.55 17.23 -15.36
C GLN A 84 17.24 15.87 -15.64
N SER A 85 18.56 15.85 -15.80
CA SER A 85 19.34 14.61 -15.98
C SER A 85 19.28 13.73 -14.74
N ASP A 86 19.35 14.32 -13.55
CA ASP A 86 19.28 13.57 -12.29
C ASP A 86 17.89 13.01 -12.01
N ARG A 87 16.83 13.80 -12.31
CA ARG A 87 15.44 13.30 -12.27
C ARG A 87 15.26 12.13 -13.24
N LYS A 88 15.77 12.22 -14.48
CA LYS A 88 15.76 11.13 -15.45
C LYS A 88 16.57 9.92 -14.98
N ARG A 89 17.70 10.13 -14.29
CA ARG A 89 18.52 9.04 -13.73
C ARG A 89 17.80 8.32 -12.59
N PHE A 90 17.12 9.06 -11.72
CA PHE A 90 16.27 8.50 -10.67
C PHE A 90 15.17 7.61 -11.25
N TRP A 91 14.37 8.15 -12.19
CA TRP A 91 13.28 7.36 -12.77
C TRP A 91 13.78 6.16 -13.58
N ARG A 92 14.89 6.31 -14.32
CA ARG A 92 15.52 5.17 -15.01
C ARG A 92 15.94 4.08 -14.03
N TRP A 93 16.54 4.47 -12.91
CA TRP A 93 16.89 3.51 -11.87
C TRP A 93 15.65 2.81 -11.29
N LEU A 94 14.63 3.56 -10.91
CA LEU A 94 13.42 2.99 -10.31
C LEU A 94 12.69 2.07 -11.29
N HIS A 95 12.69 2.39 -12.58
CA HIS A 95 12.09 1.57 -13.63
C HIS A 95 13.02 0.49 -14.19
N ASP A 96 14.25 0.39 -13.70
CA ASP A 96 15.16 -0.69 -14.06
C ASP A 96 14.67 -2.02 -13.47
N ARG A 97 15.26 -3.14 -13.89
CA ARG A 97 14.83 -4.51 -13.50
C ARG A 97 14.87 -4.78 -11.99
N PHE A 98 15.49 -3.89 -11.21
CA PHE A 98 15.70 -4.07 -9.78
C PHE A 98 14.48 -3.81 -8.93
N ALA A 99 13.62 -2.84 -9.24
CA ALA A 99 12.43 -2.57 -8.43
C ALA A 99 11.20 -3.24 -9.04
N SER A 100 10.44 -3.97 -8.23
CA SER A 100 9.20 -4.59 -8.66
C SER A 100 8.12 -3.54 -8.93
N ALA A 101 7.08 -3.88 -9.70
CA ALA A 101 5.99 -2.95 -10.00
C ALA A 101 5.34 -2.34 -8.74
N VAL A 102 5.30 -3.10 -7.63
CA VAL A 102 4.76 -2.62 -6.35
C VAL A 102 5.70 -1.63 -5.64
N GLU A 103 7.01 -1.86 -5.70
CA GLU A 103 8.00 -0.91 -5.15
C GLU A 103 8.05 0.38 -5.95
N GLN A 104 7.94 0.27 -7.28
CA GLN A 104 7.81 1.42 -8.17
C GLN A 104 6.58 2.25 -7.81
N ASP A 105 5.42 1.61 -7.58
CA ASP A 105 4.20 2.31 -7.17
C ASP A 105 4.36 2.99 -5.81
N THR A 106 5.00 2.34 -4.82
CA THR A 106 5.22 2.95 -3.51
C THR A 106 6.18 4.13 -3.55
N HIS A 107 7.31 4.01 -4.25
CA HIS A 107 8.21 5.15 -4.47
C HIS A 107 7.52 6.27 -5.24
N TRP A 108 6.74 5.92 -6.26
CA TRP A 108 5.98 6.90 -7.02
C TRP A 108 4.99 7.65 -6.10
N ARG A 109 4.26 6.94 -5.23
CA ARG A 109 3.34 7.57 -4.26
C ARG A 109 4.07 8.50 -3.28
N LEU A 110 5.24 8.10 -2.81
CA LEU A 110 6.12 8.92 -1.99
C LEU A 110 6.50 10.22 -2.72
N MET A 111 7.01 10.11 -3.95
CA MET A 111 7.49 11.25 -4.74
C MET A 111 6.42 12.28 -5.06
N TYR A 112 5.18 11.82 -5.29
CA TYR A 112 4.04 12.68 -5.60
C TYR A 112 3.21 13.06 -4.36
N ASP A 113 3.70 12.74 -3.15
CA ASP A 113 3.06 13.08 -1.86
C ASP A 113 1.63 12.51 -1.77
N VAL A 114 1.43 11.31 -2.32
CA VAL A 114 0.12 10.65 -2.47
C VAL A 114 0.04 9.28 -1.80
N THR A 115 1.02 9.02 -0.94
CA THR A 115 0.98 7.97 0.07
C THR A 115 -0.31 8.09 0.90
N PRO A 116 -1.02 6.98 1.16
CA PRO A 116 -2.26 7.00 1.91
C PRO A 116 -1.98 7.13 3.42
N THR A 117 -1.49 8.29 3.86
CA THR A 117 -1.29 8.59 5.28
C THR A 117 -2.63 8.82 5.98
N ARG A 118 -2.67 8.71 7.31
CA ARG A 118 -3.84 9.00 8.15
C ARG A 118 -4.38 10.39 7.90
N LYS A 119 -3.52 11.42 7.80
CA LYS A 119 -3.94 12.78 7.42
C LYS A 119 -4.75 12.77 6.12
N ARG A 120 -4.22 12.14 5.06
CA ARG A 120 -4.89 12.09 3.76
C ARG A 120 -6.16 11.27 3.80
N GLN A 121 -6.13 10.10 4.44
CA GLN A 121 -7.31 9.25 4.59
C GLN A 121 -8.42 9.97 5.38
N HIS A 122 -8.06 10.75 6.40
CA HIS A 122 -9.00 11.53 7.19
C HIS A 122 -9.64 12.64 6.35
N THR A 123 -8.85 13.40 5.59
CA THR A 123 -9.36 14.38 4.62
C THR A 123 -10.32 13.75 3.59
N GLN A 124 -10.12 12.48 3.25
CA GLN A 124 -10.95 11.72 2.31
C GLN A 124 -12.15 11.02 2.98
N GLY A 125 -12.33 11.14 4.30
CA GLY A 125 -13.41 10.47 5.04
C GLY A 125 -13.20 8.96 5.24
N HIS A 126 -11.99 8.45 5.02
CA HIS A 126 -11.65 7.03 5.19
C HIS A 126 -11.04 6.69 6.56
N ALA A 127 -10.64 7.69 7.34
CA ALA A 127 -10.03 7.51 8.65
C ALA A 127 -10.70 8.40 9.70
N SER A 128 -10.88 7.85 10.91
CA SER A 128 -11.51 8.57 12.03
C SER A 128 -10.68 9.76 12.54
N SER A 129 -9.36 9.73 12.35
CA SER A 129 -8.43 10.76 12.84
C SER A 129 -7.21 10.89 11.92
N PRO A 130 -6.59 12.07 11.82
CA PRO A 130 -5.36 12.27 11.06
C PRO A 130 -4.09 11.80 11.78
N THR A 131 -4.19 11.33 13.03
CA THR A 131 -3.05 10.99 13.89
C THR A 131 -2.37 9.67 13.51
N CYS A 132 -1.06 9.61 13.72
CA CYS A 132 -0.22 8.44 13.48
C CYS A 132 -0.52 7.33 14.51
N LEU A 133 -0.83 6.13 14.03
CA LEU A 133 -1.13 4.98 14.90
C LEU A 133 0.11 4.36 15.56
N PHE A 134 1.30 4.79 15.16
CA PHE A 134 2.57 4.25 15.66
C PHE A 134 3.21 5.12 16.75
N CYS A 135 2.68 6.33 16.99
CA CYS A 135 3.26 7.31 17.92
C CYS A 135 2.73 7.21 19.36
N GLY A 136 2.05 6.12 19.71
CA GLY A 136 1.37 5.99 21.01
C GLY A 136 0.17 6.93 21.12
N ASN A 137 -0.61 6.75 22.18
CA ASN A 137 -1.83 7.55 22.39
C ASN A 137 -1.53 8.99 22.85
N ASP A 138 -0.36 9.23 23.45
CA ASP A 138 -0.04 10.50 24.12
C ASP A 138 0.52 11.57 23.17
N ALA A 139 0.96 11.16 21.97
CA ALA A 139 1.45 12.07 20.95
C ALA A 139 0.45 12.10 19.80
N ALA A 140 -0.49 13.05 19.82
CA ALA A 140 -1.46 13.32 18.75
C ALA A 140 -0.76 13.88 17.47
N VAL A 141 0.27 13.20 17.00
CA VAL A 141 1.10 13.61 15.87
C VAL A 141 0.35 13.33 14.57
N ILE A 142 0.12 14.38 13.79
CA ILE A 142 -0.52 14.27 12.48
C ILE A 142 0.40 13.49 11.53
N GLU A 143 -0.14 12.42 10.93
CA GLU A 143 0.65 11.58 10.03
C GLU A 143 0.79 12.23 8.64
N THR A 144 1.85 12.99 8.45
CA THR A 144 2.30 13.50 7.14
C THR A 144 3.06 12.41 6.37
N VAL A 145 3.36 12.61 5.09
CA VAL A 145 4.18 11.65 4.32
C VAL A 145 5.62 11.59 4.87
N SER A 146 6.16 12.68 5.40
CA SER A 146 7.48 12.68 6.05
C SER A 146 7.44 11.88 7.35
N HIS A 147 6.42 12.11 8.16
CA HIS A 147 6.21 11.36 9.39
C HIS A 147 5.99 9.86 9.14
N TYR A 148 5.19 9.53 8.13
CA TYR A 148 4.90 8.16 7.72
C TYR A 148 6.19 7.37 7.42
N PHE A 149 7.12 7.96 6.66
CA PHE A 149 8.31 7.23 6.23
C PHE A 149 9.55 7.45 7.09
N PHE A 150 9.68 8.57 7.80
CA PHE A 150 10.96 8.96 8.39
C PHE A 150 10.89 9.41 9.85
N GLU A 151 9.93 10.28 10.21
CA GLU A 151 9.97 10.99 11.51
C GLU A 151 9.27 10.22 12.63
N CYS A 152 8.41 9.24 12.30
CA CYS A 152 7.84 8.37 13.32
C CYS A 152 8.93 7.49 13.92
N ALA A 153 9.00 7.38 15.25
CA ALA A 153 10.00 6.57 15.96
C ALA A 153 10.12 5.15 15.39
N TYR A 154 8.99 4.48 15.09
CA TYR A 154 9.00 3.17 14.44
C TYR A 154 9.68 3.20 13.06
N SER A 155 9.38 4.21 12.23
CA SER A 155 9.98 4.36 10.91
C SER A 155 11.46 4.70 10.99
N THR A 156 11.86 5.56 11.92
CA THR A 156 13.27 5.89 12.19
C THR A 156 14.05 4.63 12.60
N SER A 157 13.55 3.87 13.57
CA SER A 157 14.17 2.61 13.99
C SER A 157 14.19 1.56 12.89
N PHE A 158 13.14 1.50 12.06
CA PHE A 158 13.09 0.61 10.90
C PHE A 158 14.21 0.94 9.90
N TRP A 159 14.39 2.21 9.55
CA TRP A 159 15.47 2.62 8.65
C TRP A 159 16.86 2.38 9.23
N GLY A 160 17.08 2.67 10.51
CA GLY A 160 18.33 2.34 11.19
C GLY A 160 18.64 0.84 11.10
N GLY A 161 17.63 -0.02 11.31
CA GLY A 161 17.79 -1.47 11.14
C GLY A 161 18.05 -1.90 9.69
N VAL A 162 17.35 -1.32 8.71
CA VAL A 162 17.57 -1.58 7.28
C VAL A 162 18.99 -1.22 6.86
N LEU A 163 19.47 -0.05 7.26
CA LEU A 163 20.80 0.44 6.93
C LEU A 163 21.89 -0.42 7.58
N ARG A 164 21.71 -0.82 8.83
CA ARG A 164 22.65 -1.72 9.51
C ARG A 164 22.73 -3.09 8.82
N ILE A 165 21.59 -3.67 8.42
CA ILE A 165 21.58 -4.91 7.62
C ILE A 165 22.29 -4.69 6.28
N LEU A 166 22.00 -3.59 5.60
CA LEU A 166 22.60 -3.27 4.31
C LEU A 166 24.13 -3.14 4.41
N PHE A 167 24.64 -2.46 5.42
CA PHE A 167 26.08 -2.26 5.64
C PHE A 167 26.79 -3.55 6.01
N ASP A 168 26.21 -4.35 6.91
CA ASP A 168 26.68 -5.70 7.23
C ASP A 168 26.83 -6.55 5.96
N LYS A 169 25.82 -6.56 5.08
CA LYS A 169 25.87 -7.36 3.84
C LYS A 169 26.78 -6.80 2.76
N LEU A 170 27.06 -5.49 2.78
CA LEU A 170 27.97 -4.85 1.82
C LEU A 170 29.42 -4.80 2.30
N GLY A 171 29.71 -5.25 3.53
CA GLY A 171 31.04 -5.18 4.14
C GLY A 171 31.51 -3.73 4.34
N ILE A 172 30.59 -2.84 4.70
CA ILE A 172 30.90 -1.45 5.08
C ILE A 172 31.02 -1.44 6.60
N GLU A 173 32.16 -1.04 7.14
CA GLU A 173 32.39 -1.06 8.58
C GLU A 173 31.60 0.06 9.27
N ASP A 174 31.10 -0.20 10.50
CA ASP A 174 30.27 0.76 11.27
C ASP A 174 31.01 2.09 11.55
N THR A 175 32.34 2.13 11.42
CA THR A 175 33.17 3.35 11.53
C THR A 175 33.08 4.26 10.31
N ASP A 176 32.66 3.75 9.15
CA ASP A 176 32.68 4.50 7.90
C ASP A 176 31.45 5.40 7.73
N VAL A 177 30.29 4.98 8.26
CA VAL A 177 29.03 5.70 8.09
C VAL A 177 28.04 5.39 9.23
N ASP A 178 27.68 6.41 10.02
CA ASP A 178 26.59 6.28 11.01
C ASP A 178 25.22 6.25 10.30
N PRO A 179 24.42 5.16 10.43
CA PRO A 179 23.07 5.06 9.87
C PRO A 179 22.12 6.19 10.27
N SER A 180 22.37 6.88 11.39
CA SER A 180 21.55 8.00 11.87
C SER A 180 21.76 9.29 11.07
N THR A 181 22.84 9.38 10.29
CA THR A 181 23.22 10.57 9.52
C THR A 181 22.50 10.70 8.17
N PHE A 182 21.73 9.69 7.78
CA PHE A 182 21.06 9.69 6.48
C PHE A 182 19.81 10.54 6.44
N THR A 183 19.72 11.39 5.42
CA THR A 183 18.55 12.26 5.25
C THR A 183 17.37 11.52 4.58
N PRO A 184 16.13 11.95 4.85
CA PRO A 184 14.95 11.47 4.12
C PRO A 184 15.09 11.54 2.60
N GLU A 185 15.72 12.59 2.09
CA GLU A 185 15.94 12.83 0.65
C GLU A 185 16.90 11.80 0.08
N GLN A 186 17.98 11.55 0.82
CA GLN A 186 18.97 10.53 0.51
C GLN A 186 18.31 9.15 0.35
N LEU A 187 17.54 8.71 1.35
CA LEU A 187 16.80 7.45 1.30
C LEU A 187 15.81 7.42 0.12
N THR A 188 15.00 8.48 -0.02
CA THR A 188 14.01 8.63 -1.10
C THR A 188 14.64 8.50 -2.49
N MET A 189 15.87 8.98 -2.64
CA MET A 189 16.60 9.00 -3.91
C MET A 189 17.49 7.77 -4.13
N GLY A 190 17.57 6.85 -3.15
CA GLY A 190 18.39 5.63 -3.24
C GLY A 190 19.90 5.91 -3.20
N LEU A 191 20.34 6.65 -2.16
CA LEU A 191 21.71 6.97 -1.68
C LEU A 191 22.95 6.55 -2.53
N PRO A 192 23.93 7.45 -2.83
CA PRO A 192 24.18 8.82 -2.31
C PRO A 192 23.80 9.95 -3.27
N LEU A 193 23.65 11.16 -2.71
CA LEU A 193 23.38 12.43 -3.40
C LEU A 193 24.53 12.78 -4.36
N LEU A 194 24.43 12.38 -5.63
CA LEU A 194 25.13 12.98 -6.78
C LEU A 194 26.54 13.56 -6.50
N ARG A 195 27.49 12.76 -6.00
CA ARG A 195 28.94 13.01 -6.16
C ARG A 195 29.73 11.84 -5.57
N GLY A 196 29.96 10.87 -6.45
CA GLY A 196 30.97 9.84 -6.28
C GLY A 196 31.40 9.43 -7.68
N ARG A 197 32.42 10.11 -8.24
CA ARG A 197 33.17 9.58 -9.37
C ARG A 197 33.95 8.39 -8.82
N GLY A 198 33.38 7.20 -8.93
CA GLY A 198 34.01 5.95 -8.49
C GLY A 198 33.09 4.78 -8.76
N ARG A 199 33.42 3.99 -9.79
CA ARG A 199 32.81 2.68 -10.06
C ARG A 199 33.21 1.77 -8.90
N THR A 200 32.27 1.35 -8.06
CA THR A 200 31.61 0.05 -8.25
C THR A 200 30.10 0.22 -8.41
N THR A 201 29.62 0.11 -9.66
CA THR A 201 28.19 0.16 -10.00
C THR A 201 27.35 -0.93 -9.33
N SER A 202 27.96 -2.01 -8.83
CA SER A 202 27.25 -3.13 -8.19
C SER A 202 26.79 -2.84 -6.76
N ARG A 203 27.63 -2.24 -5.90
CA ARG A 203 27.24 -1.97 -4.50
C ARG A 203 26.09 -0.97 -4.39
N TRP A 204 26.13 0.09 -5.20
CA TRP A 204 25.08 1.12 -5.21
C TRP A 204 23.74 0.62 -5.77
N MET A 205 23.76 -0.38 -6.64
CA MET A 205 22.56 -1.07 -7.10
C MET A 205 21.85 -1.77 -5.95
N TRP A 206 22.61 -2.37 -5.03
CA TRP A 206 22.06 -3.02 -3.83
C TRP A 206 21.51 -2.03 -2.80
N VAL A 207 22.19 -0.90 -2.59
CA VAL A 207 21.67 0.19 -1.73
C VAL A 207 20.30 0.66 -2.22
N ARG A 208 20.19 0.85 -3.52
CA ARG A 208 18.96 1.24 -4.17
C ARG A 208 17.85 0.19 -4.08
N LEU A 209 18.19 -1.08 -4.29
CA LEU A 209 17.26 -2.20 -4.08
C LEU A 209 16.75 -2.24 -2.63
N ALA A 210 17.65 -2.07 -1.66
CA ALA A 210 17.30 -2.01 -0.25
C ALA A 210 16.35 -0.85 0.05
N CYS A 211 16.57 0.34 -0.53
CA CYS A 211 15.63 1.46 -0.41
C CYS A 211 14.26 1.09 -1.00
N ALA A 212 14.20 0.57 -2.23
CA ALA A 212 12.98 0.11 -2.90
C ALA A 212 12.15 -0.84 -2.00
N ILE A 213 12.79 -1.90 -1.51
CA ILE A 213 12.17 -2.90 -0.63
C ILE A 213 11.79 -2.27 0.71
N GLY A 214 12.66 -1.47 1.32
CA GLY A 214 12.44 -0.82 2.60
C GLY A 214 11.19 0.05 2.60
N PHE A 215 11.05 0.92 1.59
CA PHE A 215 9.85 1.75 1.42
C PHE A 215 8.59 0.91 1.24
N GLN A 216 8.63 -0.12 0.38
CA GLN A 216 7.49 -1.01 0.17
C GLN A 216 7.10 -1.75 1.44
N ARG A 217 8.08 -2.27 2.19
CA ARG A 217 7.85 -3.02 3.43
C ARG A 217 7.25 -2.13 4.49
N LEU A 218 7.84 -0.96 4.73
CA LEU A 218 7.30 0.02 5.67
C LEU A 218 5.88 0.44 5.29
N HIS A 219 5.62 0.67 4.00
CA HIS A 219 4.29 0.98 3.49
C HIS A 219 3.27 -0.14 3.78
N LEU A 220 3.61 -1.41 3.49
CA LEU A 220 2.72 -2.54 3.76
C LEU A 220 2.45 -2.74 5.24
N LEU A 221 3.45 -2.56 6.10
CA LEU A 221 3.29 -2.68 7.56
C LEU A 221 2.30 -1.65 8.07
N ARG A 222 2.49 -0.38 7.69
CA ARG A 222 1.59 0.71 8.05
C ARG A 222 0.19 0.55 7.49
N TRP A 223 0.08 0.20 6.20
CA TRP A 223 -1.21 -0.03 5.56
C TRP A 223 -2.00 -1.14 6.25
N ARG A 224 -1.34 -2.25 6.64
CA ARG A 224 -1.99 -3.33 7.40
C ARG A 224 -2.49 -2.87 8.76
N VAL A 225 -1.69 -2.08 9.49
CA VAL A 225 -2.12 -1.51 10.78
C VAL A 225 -3.31 -0.58 10.59
N HIS A 226 -3.31 0.26 9.55
CA HIS A 226 -4.44 1.16 9.26
C HIS A 226 -5.72 0.36 8.99
N GLN A 227 -5.64 -0.67 8.13
CA GLN A 227 -6.80 -1.51 7.82
C GLN A 227 -7.36 -2.20 9.06
N ARG A 228 -6.49 -2.78 9.90
CA ARG A 228 -6.91 -3.44 11.14
C ARG A 228 -7.48 -2.45 12.16
N PHE A 229 -6.90 -1.26 12.26
CA PHE A 229 -7.43 -0.25 13.15
C PHE A 229 -8.83 0.23 12.72
N GLU A 230 -9.05 0.40 11.42
CA GLU A 230 -10.38 0.82 10.97
C GLU A 230 -11.45 -0.27 11.11
N LEU A 231 -11.08 -1.54 10.96
CA LEU A 231 -11.99 -2.67 11.15
C LEU A 231 -12.22 -3.02 12.63
N ASP A 232 -11.14 -3.23 13.37
CA ASP A 232 -11.16 -3.90 14.68
C ASP A 232 -10.69 -2.99 15.84
N LYS A 233 -10.29 -1.74 15.55
CA LYS A 233 -9.69 -0.80 16.51
C LYS A 233 -8.42 -1.33 17.21
N VAL A 234 -7.73 -2.30 16.58
CA VAL A 234 -6.48 -2.88 17.08
C VAL A 234 -5.27 -2.13 16.53
N VAL A 235 -4.36 -1.70 17.44
CA VAL A 235 -3.18 -0.86 17.14
C VAL A 235 -1.87 -1.57 17.47
N ALA A 236 -1.76 -2.89 17.27
CA ALA A 236 -0.48 -3.57 17.50
C ALA A 236 0.38 -3.53 16.22
N PRO A 237 1.34 -2.60 16.08
CA PRO A 237 2.30 -2.69 15.00
C PRO A 237 3.16 -3.96 15.18
N PRO A 238 3.57 -4.60 14.08
CA PRO A 238 4.47 -5.74 14.16
C PRO A 238 5.80 -5.31 14.79
N SER A 239 6.39 -6.19 15.59
CA SER A 239 7.68 -5.92 16.24
C SER A 239 8.76 -5.58 15.21
N LEU A 240 9.63 -4.62 15.55
CA LEU A 240 10.74 -4.20 14.69
C LEU A 240 11.60 -5.39 14.21
N PRO A 241 11.98 -6.37 15.07
CA PRO A 241 12.72 -7.54 14.62
C PRO A 241 11.98 -8.36 13.55
N SER A 242 10.66 -8.50 13.66
CA SER A 242 9.87 -9.20 12.64
C SER A 242 9.83 -8.45 11.32
N ALA A 243 9.71 -7.12 11.36
CA ALA A 243 9.74 -6.28 10.17
C ALA A 243 11.10 -6.35 9.46
N LEU A 244 12.20 -6.28 10.23
CA LEU A 244 13.56 -6.35 9.71
C LEU A 244 13.90 -7.73 9.13
N ARG A 245 13.49 -8.84 9.77
CA ARG A 245 13.64 -10.18 9.18
C ARG A 245 12.89 -10.35 7.85
N ALA A 246 11.71 -9.73 7.72
CA ALA A 246 10.96 -9.76 6.48
C ALA A 246 11.65 -8.94 5.38
N PHE A 247 12.22 -7.78 5.75
CA PHE A 247 13.07 -6.99 4.85
C PHE A 247 14.31 -7.77 4.41
N GLU A 248 15.07 -8.31 5.35
CA GLU A 248 16.33 -9.03 5.08
C GLU A 248 16.10 -10.20 4.13
N ARG A 249 15.08 -11.02 4.40
CA ARG A 249 14.71 -12.14 3.51
C ARG A 249 14.45 -11.70 2.08
N ASP A 250 13.64 -10.65 1.89
CA ASP A 250 13.34 -10.11 0.55
C ASP A 250 14.59 -9.57 -0.13
N PHE A 251 15.41 -8.84 0.61
CA PHE A 251 16.63 -8.24 0.12
C PHE A 251 17.60 -9.32 -0.34
N LEU A 252 17.92 -10.31 0.51
CA LEU A 252 18.83 -11.41 0.18
C LEU A 252 18.31 -12.25 -0.99
N SER A 253 17.01 -12.56 -1.01
CA SER A 253 16.41 -13.36 -2.09
C SER A 253 16.56 -12.73 -3.48
N ARG A 254 16.62 -11.39 -3.55
CA ARG A 254 16.71 -10.65 -4.81
C ARG A 254 18.12 -10.19 -5.14
N ALA A 255 18.92 -9.96 -4.11
CA ALA A 255 20.32 -9.64 -4.30
C ALA A 255 21.17 -10.89 -4.59
N GLY A 256 20.58 -12.08 -4.54
CA GLY A 256 21.28 -13.34 -4.84
C GLY A 256 22.28 -13.74 -3.76
N PHE A 257 22.15 -13.18 -2.55
CA PHE A 257 22.97 -13.58 -1.41
C PHE A 257 22.51 -14.95 -0.91
N VAL A 258 23.27 -15.98 -1.24
CA VAL A 258 23.13 -17.30 -0.63
C VAL A 258 23.84 -17.27 0.73
N PRO A 259 23.19 -17.67 1.83
CA PRO A 259 23.88 -17.83 3.11
C PRO A 259 25.05 -18.81 2.96
N GLY A 260 26.30 -18.34 3.11
CA GLY A 260 27.50 -19.19 3.12
C GLY A 260 28.55 -18.92 2.03
N ALA A 261 28.30 -18.06 1.04
CA ALA A 261 29.32 -17.68 0.07
C ALA A 261 30.10 -16.45 0.57
N ARG A 262 31.36 -16.63 0.98
CA ARG A 262 32.27 -15.56 1.41
C ARG A 262 33.09 -14.93 0.28
N ASP A 263 32.89 -15.33 -0.97
CA ASP A 263 33.79 -14.95 -2.05
C ASP A 263 33.14 -13.86 -2.91
N TRP A 264 33.58 -12.60 -2.74
CA TRP A 264 33.12 -11.46 -3.55
C TRP A 264 34.23 -10.62 -4.19
N GLU A 265 35.45 -11.13 -4.32
CA GLU A 265 36.46 -10.48 -5.18
C GLU A 265 36.33 -10.92 -6.64
N VAL A 266 35.68 -10.09 -7.48
CA VAL A 266 35.94 -10.00 -8.93
C VAL A 266 35.78 -8.55 -9.39
#